data_AF-A0A9C6X1S9-F1
#
_entry.id   AF-A0A9C6X1S9-F1
#
_cell.length_a   1.000
_cell.length_b   1.000
_cell.length_c   1.000
_cell.angle_alpha   90.00
_cell.angle_beta   90.00
_cell.angle_gamma   90.00
#
_symmetry.space_group_name_H-M   'P 1'
#
loop_
_entity.id
_entity.type
_entity.pdbx_description
1 polymer ?
#
loop_
_entity_poly.entity_id
_entity_poly.type
_entity_poly.pdbx_seq_one_letter_code
_entity_poly.pdbx_strand_id
1 'polypeptide(L)'
;MPDTLQIHPNDVVSRVSWNIEDSRRASNLSSFDNKLLSEWAKAVKSGYFRYALNIQGSVVLPGKWKFFKELNIERGEKVRKPQEFYSVNEPFNKDLFNFTRMKKEEIIFEIQMVEAEDHLFERDDYMAINVSPISEGHCLVLPSIKKMYPQSLTLNSIEMGLGLLLRSSSPSFRVAFNSLCGSASVNHLHLHSLYDLEVVEGPCYQMVNYPARGFAFQGKADSSDDVKSIARNVYKLTNFLQSQNEAHNVTMTRSKLNESDRDLLYVRVYVWVRKPNKGAKETSDFNPAALELFGYFTFKNEDHYKNADEEYLCNVLADLTHEPFQRNFEKVKQLFQ
;
A
#
# COMPACT_ATOMS: atom_id res chain seq x y z
N MET A 1 20.05 15.86 -8.20
CA MET A 1 19.72 14.53 -8.77
C MET A 1 19.24 13.69 -7.60
N PRO A 2 18.11 12.97 -7.72
CA PRO A 2 17.69 12.04 -6.67
C PRO A 2 18.75 10.94 -6.52
N ASP A 3 18.86 10.36 -5.33
CA ASP A 3 19.78 9.24 -5.12
C ASP A 3 19.24 7.98 -5.81
N THR A 4 20.13 7.16 -6.36
CA THR A 4 19.76 5.87 -6.94
C THR A 4 19.66 4.82 -5.83
N LEU A 5 18.48 4.23 -5.67
CA LEU A 5 18.23 3.08 -4.79
C LEU A 5 18.27 1.80 -5.62
N GLN A 6 19.34 1.01 -5.44
CA GLN A 6 19.43 -0.32 -6.01
C GLN A 6 18.66 -1.32 -5.15
N ILE A 7 17.89 -2.18 -5.81
CA ILE A 7 17.14 -3.27 -5.19
C ILE A 7 17.62 -4.58 -5.83
N HIS A 8 18.38 -5.36 -5.06
CA HIS A 8 18.72 -6.73 -5.41
C HIS A 8 17.71 -7.71 -4.80
N PRO A 9 17.39 -8.84 -5.45
CA PRO A 9 16.45 -9.80 -4.86
C PRO A 9 16.94 -10.52 -3.61
N ASN A 10 18.22 -10.40 -3.28
CA ASN A 10 18.81 -10.88 -2.02
C ASN A 10 18.99 -9.75 -0.98
N ASP A 11 18.58 -8.51 -1.29
CA ASP A 11 18.66 -7.38 -0.37
C ASP A 11 17.59 -7.47 0.71
N VAL A 12 17.86 -8.26 1.73
CA VAL A 12 16.94 -8.48 2.85
C VAL A 12 17.52 -7.90 4.12
N VAL A 13 16.90 -6.85 4.65
CA VAL A 13 17.20 -6.39 6.00
C VAL A 13 16.65 -7.39 7.01
N SER A 14 17.54 -8.20 7.58
CA SER A 14 17.19 -9.33 8.47
C SER A 14 16.92 -8.92 9.91
N ARG A 15 17.44 -7.77 10.36
CA ARG A 15 17.18 -7.24 11.70
C ARG A 15 15.97 -6.30 11.67
N VAL A 16 14.85 -6.76 12.20
CA VAL A 16 13.61 -6.00 12.36
C VAL A 16 13.32 -5.84 13.84
N SER A 17 13.19 -4.61 14.32
CA SER A 17 12.68 -4.36 15.66
C SER A 17 11.16 -4.44 15.61
N TRP A 18 10.59 -5.49 16.18
CA TRP A 18 9.14 -5.69 16.19
C TRP A 18 8.41 -4.90 17.27
N ASN A 19 9.14 -4.44 18.30
CA ASN A 19 8.63 -3.47 19.25
C ASN A 19 8.49 -2.11 18.54
N ILE A 20 7.29 -1.52 18.56
CA ILE A 20 6.95 -0.28 17.83
C ILE A 20 7.76 0.92 18.32
N GLU A 21 7.97 1.05 19.63
CA GLU A 21 8.74 2.18 20.18
C GLU A 21 10.21 2.07 19.77
N ASP A 22 10.77 0.86 19.82
CA ASP A 22 12.13 0.60 19.38
C ASP A 22 12.28 0.69 17.86
N SER A 23 11.27 0.30 17.07
CA SER A 23 11.32 0.34 15.61
C SER A 23 11.34 1.75 15.04
N ARG A 24 10.88 2.74 15.81
CA ARG A 24 10.93 4.17 15.46
C ARG A 24 12.23 4.85 15.87
N ARG A 25 13.08 4.21 16.68
CA ARG A 25 14.39 4.78 17.02
C ARG A 25 15.27 4.79 15.79
N ALA A 26 15.84 5.95 15.45
CA ALA A 26 16.70 6.11 14.28
C ALA A 26 17.88 5.10 14.24
N SER A 27 18.38 4.68 15.41
CA SER A 27 19.44 3.66 15.54
C SER A 27 19.03 2.26 15.06
N ASN A 28 17.72 1.99 14.99
CA ASN A 28 17.14 0.70 14.59
C ASN A 28 16.56 0.73 13.17
N LEU A 29 16.52 1.91 12.56
CA LEU A 29 16.09 2.10 11.18
C LEU A 29 17.19 1.70 10.20
N SER A 30 16.81 1.09 9.07
CA SER A 30 17.75 0.80 7.99
C SER A 30 18.29 2.09 7.36
N SER A 31 19.33 1.98 6.54
CA SER A 31 19.80 3.12 5.74
C SER A 31 18.71 3.64 4.79
N PHE A 32 17.89 2.73 4.26
CA PHE A 32 16.73 3.06 3.43
C PHE A 32 15.71 3.90 4.22
N ASP A 33 15.30 3.43 5.41
CA ASP A 33 14.30 4.12 6.23
C ASP A 33 14.78 5.50 6.68
N ASN A 34 16.01 5.58 7.20
CA ASN A 34 16.60 6.84 7.63
C ASN A 34 16.65 7.86 6.49
N LYS A 35 17.03 7.40 5.29
CA LYS A 35 17.11 8.27 4.12
C LYS A 35 15.72 8.71 3.65
N LEU A 36 14.77 7.79 3.52
CA LEU A 36 13.39 8.08 3.13
C LEU A 36 12.78 9.14 4.07
N LEU A 37 12.82 8.90 5.38
CA LEU A 37 12.26 9.82 6.38
C LEU A 37 12.98 11.16 6.38
N SER A 38 14.31 11.17 6.20
CA SER A 38 15.09 12.42 6.10
C SER A 38 14.70 13.25 4.89
N GLU A 39 14.61 12.66 3.70
CA GLU A 39 14.20 13.37 2.49
C GLU A 39 12.73 13.80 2.54
N TRP A 40 11.85 12.96 3.10
CA TRP A 40 10.46 13.33 3.34
C TRP A 40 10.36 14.57 4.26
N ALA A 41 11.12 14.61 5.36
CA ALA A 41 11.17 15.76 6.26
C ALA A 41 11.77 17.02 5.59
N LYS A 42 12.75 16.87 4.69
CA LYS A 42 13.27 17.99 3.88
C LYS A 42 12.21 18.52 2.92
N ALA A 43 11.43 17.65 2.29
CA ALA A 43 10.32 18.04 1.43
C ALA A 43 9.23 18.80 2.19
N VAL A 44 8.99 18.45 3.47
CA VAL A 44 8.08 19.20 4.36
C VAL A 44 8.61 20.62 4.56
N LYS A 45 9.88 20.74 4.97
CA LYS A 45 10.53 22.06 5.17
C LYS A 45 10.57 22.90 3.90
N SER A 46 10.63 22.27 2.74
CA SER A 46 10.69 22.93 1.43
C SER A 46 9.32 23.28 0.85
N GLY A 47 8.22 22.90 1.51
CA GLY A 47 6.85 23.24 1.08
C GLY A 47 6.37 22.50 -0.17
N TYR A 48 6.84 21.26 -0.40
CA TYR A 48 6.45 20.48 -1.58
C TYR A 48 5.12 19.73 -1.43
N PHE A 49 4.51 19.76 -0.25
CA PHE A 49 3.20 19.17 0.02
C PHE A 49 2.06 20.16 -0.25
N ARG A 50 0.87 19.64 -0.60
CA ARG A 50 -0.33 20.47 -0.79
C ARG A 50 -0.85 21.06 0.53
N TYR A 51 -0.58 20.39 1.63
CA TYR A 51 -0.94 20.79 2.99
C TYR A 51 0.08 20.23 3.98
N ALA A 52 0.18 20.88 5.14
CA ALA A 52 0.98 20.35 6.24
C ALA A 52 0.22 19.18 6.87
N LEU A 53 0.90 18.04 7.06
CA LEU A 53 0.27 16.92 7.75
C LEU A 53 -0.11 17.36 9.17
N ASN A 54 -1.41 17.34 9.47
CA ASN A 54 -1.95 17.75 10.76
C ASN A 54 -3.01 16.71 11.18
N ILE A 55 -2.61 15.76 12.01
CA ILE A 55 -3.50 14.74 12.58
C ILE A 55 -4.15 15.32 13.83
N GLN A 56 -5.47 15.52 13.80
CA GLN A 56 -6.22 16.10 14.92
C GLN A 56 -6.57 15.09 16.00
N GLY A 57 -6.56 13.80 15.67
CA GLY A 57 -6.84 12.72 16.62
C GLY A 57 -6.41 11.38 16.07
N SER A 58 -5.97 10.50 16.96
CA SER A 58 -5.63 9.13 16.64
C SER A 58 -5.91 8.23 17.84
N VAL A 59 -6.51 7.07 17.62
CA VAL A 59 -6.80 6.11 18.70
C VAL A 59 -6.86 4.68 18.17
N VAL A 60 -6.40 3.75 19.01
CA VAL A 60 -6.58 2.32 18.83
C VAL A 60 -7.89 1.93 19.50
N LEU A 61 -8.80 1.33 18.74
CA LEU A 61 -10.10 0.94 19.26
C LEU A 61 -9.96 -0.25 20.24
N PRO A 62 -10.79 -0.30 21.30
CA PRO A 62 -10.62 -1.28 22.38
C PRO A 62 -11.07 -2.70 22.01
N GLY A 63 -11.59 -2.94 20.80
CA GLY A 63 -12.18 -4.21 20.42
C GLY A 63 -11.18 -5.34 20.13
N LYS A 64 -11.66 -6.40 19.48
CA LYS A 64 -10.90 -7.62 19.15
C LYS A 64 -9.79 -7.34 18.14
N TRP A 65 -10.08 -6.50 17.14
CA TRP A 65 -9.19 -6.28 16.00
C TRP A 65 -8.19 -5.14 16.24
N LYS A 66 -8.43 -4.33 17.28
CA LYS A 66 -7.59 -3.19 17.64
C LYS A 66 -7.40 -2.25 16.46
N PHE A 67 -8.49 -1.99 15.71
CA PHE A 67 -8.41 -1.08 14.58
C PHE A 67 -7.90 0.29 15.00
N PHE A 68 -6.98 0.82 14.23
CA PHE A 68 -6.48 2.17 14.40
C PHE A 68 -7.36 3.12 13.60
N LYS A 69 -7.76 4.25 14.20
CA LYS A 69 -8.39 5.34 13.46
C LYS A 69 -7.67 6.66 13.68
N GLU A 70 -7.61 7.48 12.63
CA GLU A 70 -7.09 8.84 12.68
C GLU A 70 -8.04 9.85 12.03
N LEU A 71 -7.97 11.10 12.50
CA LEU A 71 -8.67 12.25 11.94
C LEU A 71 -7.67 13.18 11.27
N ASN A 72 -7.89 13.42 9.98
CA ASN A 72 -7.14 14.34 9.14
C ASN A 72 -8.10 15.18 8.28
N ILE A 73 -8.61 16.27 8.86
CA ILE A 73 -9.64 17.13 8.24
C ILE A 73 -9.12 17.77 6.95
N GLU A 74 -7.88 18.27 6.98
CA GLU A 74 -7.28 18.98 5.84
C GLU A 74 -7.15 18.12 4.59
N ARG A 75 -7.01 16.80 4.75
CA ARG A 75 -7.01 15.82 3.66
C ARG A 75 -8.36 15.66 2.97
N GLY A 76 -9.46 16.10 3.60
CA GLY A 76 -10.76 16.21 2.96
C GLY A 76 -10.84 17.39 2.00
N GLU A 77 -10.23 18.51 2.36
CA GLU A 77 -10.43 19.82 1.72
C GLU A 77 -9.37 20.16 0.66
N LYS A 78 -8.10 19.78 0.91
CA LYS A 78 -6.94 20.29 0.16
C LYS A 78 -6.41 19.33 -0.92
N VAL A 79 -7.01 18.14 -1.04
CA VAL A 79 -6.61 17.13 -2.03
C VAL A 79 -7.24 17.45 -3.38
N ARG A 80 -6.55 17.09 -4.47
CA ARG A 80 -7.12 17.18 -5.82
C ARG A 80 -8.42 16.36 -5.89
N LYS A 81 -9.43 16.87 -6.62
CA LYS A 81 -10.60 16.07 -7.00
C LYS A 81 -10.11 14.74 -7.62
N PRO A 82 -10.51 13.57 -7.07
CA PRO A 82 -10.19 12.29 -7.67
C PRO A 82 -10.76 12.19 -9.10
N GLN A 83 -10.09 11.43 -9.95
CA GLN A 83 -10.68 11.04 -11.23
C GLN A 83 -11.86 10.10 -10.98
N GLU A 84 -12.84 10.14 -11.88
CA GLU A 84 -14.05 9.33 -11.82
C GLU A 84 -13.83 8.09 -12.69
N PHE A 85 -14.12 6.90 -12.14
CA PHE A 85 -13.89 5.62 -12.82
C PHE A 85 -15.16 4.78 -12.79
N TYR A 86 -15.49 4.12 -13.89
CA TYR A 86 -16.63 3.24 -14.08
C TYR A 86 -16.23 1.80 -14.37
N SER A 87 -14.95 1.57 -14.72
CA SER A 87 -14.35 0.26 -14.95
C SER A 87 -12.95 0.20 -14.35
N VAL A 88 -12.51 -0.99 -13.94
CA VAL A 88 -11.11 -1.18 -13.53
C VAL A 88 -10.15 -1.09 -14.71
N ASN A 89 -10.65 -1.28 -15.94
CA ASN A 89 -9.91 -1.38 -17.19
C ASN A 89 -9.93 -0.08 -18.01
N GLU A 90 -10.16 1.07 -17.39
CA GLU A 90 -10.13 2.32 -18.14
C GLU A 90 -8.74 2.61 -18.71
N PRO A 91 -8.67 3.05 -19.99
CA PRO A 91 -7.40 3.35 -20.62
C PRO A 91 -6.74 4.56 -19.96
N PHE A 92 -5.41 4.58 -19.96
CA PHE A 92 -4.65 5.75 -19.54
C PHE A 92 -5.05 6.98 -20.37
N ASN A 93 -5.25 8.12 -19.69
CA ASN A 93 -5.58 9.38 -20.33
C ASN A 93 -4.51 10.43 -20.02
N LYS A 94 -3.71 10.78 -21.04
CA LYS A 94 -2.60 11.74 -20.94
C LYS A 94 -3.05 13.16 -20.62
N ASP A 95 -4.30 13.52 -20.91
CA ASP A 95 -4.84 14.87 -20.76
C ASP A 95 -5.22 15.15 -19.30
N LEU A 96 -5.64 14.09 -18.57
CA LEU A 96 -5.84 14.13 -17.13
C LEU A 96 -4.49 14.18 -16.38
N PHE A 97 -4.54 14.54 -15.10
CA PHE A 97 -3.35 14.50 -14.26
C PHE A 97 -2.76 13.08 -14.24
N ASN A 98 -1.44 13.01 -14.36
CA ASN A 98 -0.67 11.79 -14.24
C ASN A 98 0.77 12.13 -13.79
N PHE A 99 1.53 11.12 -13.34
CA PHE A 99 2.85 11.34 -12.74
C PHE A 99 3.96 11.75 -13.71
N THR A 100 3.76 11.82 -15.03
CA THR A 100 4.75 12.44 -15.93
C THR A 100 4.84 13.96 -15.70
N ARG A 101 3.84 14.55 -15.04
CA ARG A 101 3.77 15.98 -14.68
C ARG A 101 4.24 16.26 -13.24
N MET A 102 4.77 15.24 -12.55
CA MET A 102 5.31 15.36 -11.20
C MET A 102 6.55 16.27 -11.21
N LYS A 103 6.74 17.06 -10.15
CA LYS A 103 7.95 17.86 -10.01
C LYS A 103 9.13 16.97 -9.62
N LYS A 104 10.30 17.25 -10.16
CA LYS A 104 11.56 16.56 -9.83
C LYS A 104 11.93 16.70 -8.35
N GLU A 105 11.50 17.76 -7.69
CA GLU A 105 11.66 18.00 -6.26
C GLU A 105 10.80 17.08 -5.38
N GLU A 106 9.80 16.41 -5.96
CA GLU A 106 8.97 15.42 -5.24
C GLU A 106 9.66 14.04 -5.20
N ILE A 107 10.72 13.80 -5.98
CA ILE A 107 11.41 12.52 -6.08
C ILE A 107 12.41 12.34 -4.92
N ILE A 108 12.28 11.21 -4.21
CA ILE A 108 13.22 10.78 -3.17
C ILE A 108 14.30 9.88 -3.77
N PHE A 109 13.90 8.87 -4.55
CA PHE A 109 14.80 7.90 -5.16
C PHE A 109 14.49 7.71 -6.65
N GLU A 110 15.53 7.53 -7.45
CA GLU A 110 15.47 6.76 -8.69
C GLU A 110 15.66 5.29 -8.31
N ILE A 111 14.74 4.39 -8.68
CA ILE A 111 14.80 2.98 -8.31
C ILE A 111 15.49 2.20 -9.43
N GLN A 112 16.36 1.27 -9.07
CA GLN A 112 17.01 0.35 -10.01
C GLN A 112 16.88 -1.09 -9.53
N MET A 113 16.08 -1.89 -10.24
CA MET A 113 16.00 -3.34 -10.03
C MET A 113 17.21 -4.01 -10.70
N VAL A 114 18.08 -4.70 -9.94
CA VAL A 114 19.40 -5.12 -10.44
C VAL A 114 19.40 -6.46 -11.18
N GLU A 115 18.32 -7.25 -11.09
CA GLU A 115 18.20 -8.53 -11.83
C GLU A 115 17.61 -8.41 -13.23
N ALA A 116 17.06 -7.26 -13.61
CA ALA A 116 16.69 -7.04 -15.01
C ALA A 116 17.99 -6.88 -15.80
N GLU A 117 18.27 -7.76 -16.77
CA GLU A 117 19.45 -7.74 -17.67
C GLU A 117 19.54 -6.48 -18.57
N ASP A 118 18.81 -5.44 -18.21
CA ASP A 118 18.42 -4.31 -19.03
C ASP A 118 19.13 -3.04 -18.57
N HIS A 119 20.46 -3.04 -18.70
CA HIS A 119 21.26 -1.82 -18.68
C HIS A 119 20.96 -0.86 -19.86
N LEU A 120 20.03 -1.24 -20.74
CA LEU A 120 19.71 -0.56 -22.00
C LEU A 120 18.39 0.24 -21.95
N PHE A 121 17.58 0.14 -20.89
CA PHE A 121 16.32 0.85 -20.80
C PHE A 121 16.45 2.18 -20.04
N GLU A 122 15.72 3.20 -20.51
CA GLU A 122 15.66 4.48 -19.81
C GLU A 122 15.12 4.27 -18.39
N ARG A 123 15.86 4.80 -17.41
CA ARG A 123 15.44 4.76 -16.01
C ARG A 123 14.24 5.68 -15.79
N ASP A 124 13.12 5.08 -15.41
CA ASP A 124 11.89 5.82 -15.13
C ASP A 124 11.04 5.21 -14.01
N ASP A 125 11.68 4.41 -13.16
CA ASP A 125 11.14 3.93 -11.89
C ASP A 125 11.54 4.90 -10.76
N TYR A 126 10.56 5.39 -10.00
CA TYR A 126 10.82 6.38 -8.96
C TYR A 126 10.11 6.07 -7.65
N MET A 127 10.70 6.54 -6.56
CA MET A 127 10.00 6.77 -5.31
C MET A 127 9.86 8.26 -5.09
N ALA A 128 8.64 8.75 -4.85
CA ALA A 128 8.36 10.17 -4.67
C ALA A 128 7.46 10.40 -3.46
N ILE A 129 7.51 11.60 -2.84
CA ILE A 129 6.57 11.95 -1.78
C ILE A 129 5.13 11.86 -2.29
N ASN A 130 4.21 11.44 -1.44
CA ASN A 130 2.80 11.71 -1.71
C ASN A 130 2.50 13.14 -1.25
N VAL A 131 2.30 14.06 -2.21
CA VAL A 131 1.97 15.47 -1.92
C VAL A 131 0.65 15.67 -1.17
N SER A 132 -0.12 14.59 -0.94
CA SER A 132 -1.30 14.53 -0.06
C SER A 132 -1.16 13.36 0.94
N PRO A 133 -0.25 13.49 1.93
CA PRO A 133 0.19 12.41 2.78
C PRO A 133 -0.92 11.98 3.75
N ILE A 134 -0.84 10.72 4.18
CA ILE A 134 -1.76 10.13 5.18
C ILE A 134 -1.03 10.20 6.52
N SER A 135 0.15 9.59 6.57
CA SER A 135 1.07 9.64 7.69
C SER A 135 2.44 10.17 7.27
N GLU A 136 3.32 10.37 8.24
CA GLU A 136 4.73 10.66 8.02
C GLU A 136 5.39 9.55 7.18
N GLY A 137 6.26 9.94 6.24
CA GLY A 137 6.92 9.02 5.33
C GLY A 137 6.03 8.45 4.22
N HIS A 138 4.77 8.90 4.09
CA HIS A 138 3.89 8.46 3.00
C HIS A 138 4.45 8.93 1.63
N CYS A 139 4.87 7.95 0.84
CA CYS A 139 5.43 8.10 -0.50
C CYS A 139 4.64 7.26 -1.52
N LEU A 140 4.97 7.45 -2.80
CA LEU A 140 4.48 6.71 -3.94
C LEU A 140 5.63 5.95 -4.59
N VAL A 141 5.36 4.71 -4.99
CA VAL A 141 6.22 3.90 -5.85
C VAL A 141 5.66 4.01 -7.26
N LEU A 142 6.47 4.50 -8.19
CA LEU A 142 6.07 4.91 -9.54
C LEU A 142 6.86 4.11 -10.57
N PRO A 143 6.40 2.90 -10.92
CA PRO A 143 7.07 2.05 -11.89
C PRO A 143 6.81 2.54 -13.32
N SER A 144 7.88 2.67 -14.09
CA SER A 144 7.89 2.88 -15.54
C SER A 144 7.04 4.07 -15.99
N ILE A 145 7.25 5.24 -15.38
CA ILE A 145 6.41 6.44 -15.57
C ILE A 145 6.23 6.80 -17.05
N LYS A 146 7.25 6.62 -17.90
CA LYS A 146 7.19 6.96 -19.32
C LYS A 146 6.38 5.96 -20.15
N LYS A 147 6.20 4.73 -19.64
CA LYS A 147 5.30 3.74 -20.25
C LYS A 147 3.82 4.10 -20.09
N MET A 148 3.48 4.97 -19.13
CA MET A 148 2.13 5.47 -18.92
C MET A 148 1.11 4.33 -18.77
N TYR A 149 1.47 3.29 -18.01
CA TYR A 149 0.57 2.18 -17.76
C TYR A 149 -0.67 2.68 -17.00
N PRO A 150 -1.89 2.19 -17.35
CA PRO A 150 -3.06 2.42 -16.52
C PRO A 150 -2.85 1.83 -15.12
N GLN A 151 -3.69 2.21 -14.16
CA GLN A 151 -3.60 1.77 -12.76
C GLN A 151 -3.96 0.28 -12.60
N SER A 152 -3.07 -0.59 -13.08
CA SER A 152 -3.14 -2.04 -13.04
C SER A 152 -1.75 -2.61 -12.76
N LEU A 153 -1.65 -3.54 -11.82
CA LEU A 153 -0.37 -4.08 -11.38
C LEU A 153 0.33 -4.87 -12.49
N THR A 154 1.63 -4.61 -12.66
CA THR A 154 2.54 -5.45 -13.43
C THR A 154 3.38 -6.31 -12.50
N LEU A 155 3.97 -7.39 -13.01
CA LEU A 155 4.91 -8.20 -12.23
C LEU A 155 6.06 -7.34 -11.66
N ASN A 156 6.66 -6.49 -12.49
CA ASN A 156 7.72 -5.54 -12.07
C ASN A 156 7.24 -4.64 -10.92
N SER A 157 6.03 -4.09 -11.00
CA SER A 157 5.50 -3.21 -9.93
C SER A 157 5.31 -3.94 -8.60
N ILE A 158 5.00 -5.23 -8.64
CA ILE A 158 4.85 -6.08 -7.45
C ILE A 158 6.23 -6.41 -6.87
N GLU A 159 7.18 -6.80 -7.72
CA GLU A 159 8.56 -7.08 -7.33
C GLU A 159 9.25 -5.85 -6.73
N MET A 160 9.02 -4.67 -7.29
CA MET A 160 9.52 -3.41 -6.76
C MET A 160 8.92 -3.10 -5.38
N GLY A 161 7.62 -3.30 -5.19
CA GLY A 161 6.96 -3.14 -3.89
C GLY A 161 7.51 -4.09 -2.83
N LEU A 162 7.70 -5.37 -3.17
CA LEU A 162 8.30 -6.38 -2.29
C LEU A 162 9.77 -6.05 -1.99
N GLY A 163 10.53 -5.63 -3.00
CA GLY A 163 11.93 -5.22 -2.84
C GLY A 163 12.08 -4.06 -1.86
N LEU A 164 11.29 -2.98 -2.03
CA LEU A 164 11.27 -1.86 -1.09
C LEU A 164 10.89 -2.28 0.33
N LEU A 165 9.87 -3.14 0.46
CA LEU A 165 9.47 -3.70 1.74
C LEU A 165 10.62 -4.45 2.43
N LEU A 166 11.46 -5.15 1.66
CA LEU A 166 12.64 -5.87 2.14
C LEU A 166 13.86 -4.98 2.42
N ARG A 167 13.86 -3.73 1.94
CA ARG A 167 14.86 -2.71 2.34
C ARG A 167 14.56 -2.04 3.68
N SER A 168 13.31 -2.03 4.13
CA SER A 168 12.95 -1.46 5.44
C SER A 168 13.29 -2.41 6.59
N SER A 169 13.87 -1.89 7.69
CA SER A 169 13.94 -2.62 8.97
C SER A 169 12.68 -2.45 9.82
N SER A 170 11.75 -1.60 9.38
CA SER A 170 10.55 -1.28 10.13
C SER A 170 9.45 -2.31 9.84
N PRO A 171 8.90 -2.97 10.88
CA PRO A 171 7.75 -3.85 10.73
C PRO A 171 6.47 -3.08 10.41
N SER A 172 6.50 -1.75 10.49
CA SER A 172 5.41 -0.81 10.18
C SER A 172 5.40 -0.37 8.73
N PHE A 173 6.50 -0.56 7.99
CA PHE A 173 6.56 -0.18 6.58
C PHE A 173 5.67 -1.11 5.75
N ARG A 174 4.82 -0.52 4.93
CA ARG A 174 3.85 -1.23 4.07
C ARG A 174 3.94 -0.69 2.66
N VAL A 175 3.61 -1.55 1.70
CA VAL A 175 3.33 -1.13 0.33
C VAL A 175 1.88 -1.52 0.00
N ALA A 176 1.12 -0.60 -0.57
CA ALA A 176 -0.30 -0.79 -0.84
C ALA A 176 -0.69 -0.34 -2.24
N PHE A 177 -1.64 -1.03 -2.87
CA PHE A 177 -2.16 -0.72 -4.18
C PHE A 177 -3.68 -0.66 -4.16
N ASN A 178 -4.21 0.32 -4.89
CA ASN A 178 -5.63 0.50 -5.12
C ASN A 178 -5.86 0.41 -6.63
N SER A 179 -6.70 -0.50 -7.10
CA SER A 179 -7.13 -0.51 -8.51
C SER A 179 -8.05 0.66 -8.81
N LEU A 180 -8.28 0.94 -10.09
CA LEU A 180 -9.42 1.75 -10.52
C LEU A 180 -10.73 1.12 -10.01
N CYS A 181 -11.69 1.94 -9.61
CA CYS A 181 -12.86 1.55 -8.80
C CYS A 181 -12.54 0.89 -7.43
N GLY A 182 -11.30 0.51 -7.15
CA GLY A 182 -10.73 0.06 -5.87
C GLY A 182 -10.26 1.22 -4.97
N SER A 183 -10.87 2.40 -5.10
CA SER A 183 -10.50 3.64 -4.39
C SER A 183 -9.23 4.36 -4.85
N ALA A 184 -8.63 3.99 -5.99
CA ALA A 184 -7.57 4.80 -6.62
C ALA A 184 -8.02 6.25 -6.92
N SER A 185 -7.07 7.15 -7.12
CA SER A 185 -7.36 8.58 -7.39
C SER A 185 -6.75 9.12 -8.69
N VAL A 186 -5.84 8.35 -9.31
CA VAL A 186 -5.12 8.64 -10.55
C VAL A 186 -5.13 7.37 -11.39
N ASN A 187 -5.44 7.48 -12.69
CA ASN A 187 -5.18 6.41 -13.64
C ASN A 187 -3.76 6.53 -14.23
N HIS A 188 -2.78 6.10 -13.46
CA HIS A 188 -1.38 5.93 -13.85
C HIS A 188 -0.75 5.02 -12.80
N LEU A 189 -0.22 3.86 -13.18
CA LEU A 189 0.33 2.86 -12.26
C LEU A 189 1.19 3.47 -11.14
N HIS A 190 0.70 3.32 -9.91
CA HIS A 190 1.40 3.70 -8.69
C HIS A 190 1.00 2.77 -7.53
N LEU A 191 1.94 2.58 -6.62
CA LEU A 191 1.68 2.01 -5.30
C LEU A 191 1.94 3.08 -4.24
N HIS A 192 1.33 2.91 -3.08
CA HIS A 192 1.59 3.69 -1.88
C HIS A 192 2.62 2.97 -1.03
N SER A 193 3.51 3.72 -0.40
CA SER A 193 4.35 3.20 0.69
C SER A 193 4.20 4.11 1.90
N LEU A 194 4.00 3.54 3.08
CA LEU A 194 3.84 4.31 4.31
C LEU A 194 4.27 3.50 5.53
N TYR A 195 4.50 4.21 6.62
CA TYR A 195 4.65 3.62 7.95
C TYR A 195 3.29 3.65 8.64
N ASP A 196 2.78 2.47 8.96
CA ASP A 196 1.58 2.28 9.77
C ASP A 196 1.97 2.18 11.25
N LEU A 197 1.22 2.82 12.13
CA LEU A 197 1.54 2.94 13.54
C LEU A 197 1.45 1.61 14.30
N GLU A 198 0.77 0.59 13.76
CA GLU A 198 0.65 -0.72 14.43
C GLU A 198 1.17 -1.90 13.60
N VAL A 199 2.07 -2.65 14.21
CA VAL A 199 2.29 -4.06 13.87
C VAL A 199 1.06 -4.77 14.39
N VAL A 200 0.23 -5.33 13.51
CA VAL A 200 -0.81 -6.28 13.93
C VAL A 200 -0.09 -7.48 14.53
N GLU A 201 0.10 -7.47 15.85
CA GLU A 201 0.59 -8.61 16.62
C GLU A 201 -0.52 -9.67 16.73
N GLY A 202 -0.12 -10.95 16.73
CA GLY A 202 -1.04 -12.09 16.80
C GLY A 202 -0.82 -13.15 15.72
N PRO A 203 -1.52 -14.30 15.80
CA PRO A 203 -1.40 -15.44 14.89
C PRO A 203 -1.98 -15.05 13.55
N CYS A 204 -1.18 -14.34 12.77
CA CYS A 204 -1.50 -13.89 11.45
C CYS A 204 -1.40 -15.12 10.54
N TYR A 205 -2.27 -16.11 10.71
CA TYR A 205 -2.35 -17.30 9.87
C TYR A 205 -3.83 -17.56 9.75
N GLN A 206 -4.35 -17.29 8.54
CA GLN A 206 -5.73 -17.48 8.15
C GLN A 206 -6.69 -16.34 8.58
N MET A 207 -7.05 -15.48 7.63
CA MET A 207 -8.14 -14.50 7.73
C MET A 207 -9.53 -15.15 7.81
N VAL A 208 -9.69 -16.26 8.56
CA VAL A 208 -10.97 -16.98 8.66
C VAL A 208 -12.04 -16.08 9.28
N ASN A 209 -11.61 -15.17 10.16
CA ASN A 209 -12.51 -14.35 10.97
C ASN A 209 -12.27 -12.86 10.81
N TYR A 210 -11.27 -12.43 10.03
CA TYR A 210 -11.01 -11.00 9.84
C TYR A 210 -12.16 -10.36 9.03
N PRO A 211 -12.64 -9.15 9.37
CA PRO A 211 -13.86 -8.60 8.76
C PRO A 211 -13.75 -8.35 7.25
N ALA A 212 -12.58 -7.98 6.74
CA ALA A 212 -12.35 -7.88 5.29
C ALA A 212 -11.90 -9.23 4.72
N ARG A 213 -12.74 -9.91 3.94
CA ARG A 213 -12.36 -11.20 3.33
C ARG A 213 -11.46 -10.99 2.12
N GLY A 214 -10.35 -11.73 2.07
CA GLY A 214 -9.36 -11.64 0.99
C GLY A 214 -8.52 -12.90 0.89
N PHE A 215 -7.63 -12.88 -0.09
CA PHE A 215 -6.63 -13.93 -0.33
C PHE A 215 -5.29 -13.46 0.23
N ALA A 216 -4.46 -14.39 0.68
CA ALA A 216 -3.14 -14.08 1.20
C ALA A 216 -2.09 -15.02 0.61
N PHE A 217 -0.95 -14.45 0.21
CA PHE A 217 0.24 -15.18 -0.18
C PHE A 217 1.34 -14.91 0.83
N GLN A 218 2.05 -15.95 1.22
CA GLN A 218 3.13 -15.84 2.20
C GLN A 218 4.32 -16.70 1.77
N GLY A 219 5.50 -16.21 2.11
CA GLY A 219 6.76 -16.92 1.95
C GLY A 219 7.85 -16.26 2.79
N LYS A 220 8.99 -16.94 2.90
CA LYS A 220 10.11 -16.45 3.69
C LYS A 220 10.73 -15.23 3.04
N ALA A 221 11.02 -14.21 3.85
CA ALA A 221 11.57 -12.95 3.37
C ALA A 221 13.00 -13.08 2.85
N ASP A 222 13.77 -14.04 3.36
CA ASP A 222 15.16 -14.34 3.00
C ASP A 222 15.29 -15.37 1.86
N SER A 223 14.17 -15.88 1.32
CA SER A 223 14.14 -16.76 0.15
C SER A 223 13.73 -16.00 -1.09
N SER A 224 14.67 -15.74 -1.99
CA SER A 224 14.40 -15.08 -3.28
C SER A 224 13.34 -15.83 -4.09
N ASP A 225 13.35 -17.17 -4.05
CA ASP A 225 12.38 -18.00 -4.75
C ASP A 225 10.96 -17.86 -4.18
N ASP A 226 10.84 -17.78 -2.84
CA ASP A 226 9.55 -17.54 -2.19
C ASP A 226 9.00 -16.16 -2.58
N VAL A 227 9.84 -15.12 -2.52
CA VAL A 227 9.46 -13.74 -2.87
C VAL A 227 9.02 -13.66 -4.35
N LYS A 228 9.77 -14.28 -5.26
CA LYS A 228 9.40 -14.37 -6.69
C LYS A 228 8.12 -15.17 -6.91
N SER A 229 7.92 -16.25 -6.16
CA SER A 229 6.69 -17.05 -6.21
C SER A 229 5.47 -16.24 -5.75
N ILE A 230 5.59 -15.50 -4.64
CA ILE A 230 4.57 -14.56 -4.17
C ILE A 230 4.26 -13.53 -5.26
N ALA A 231 5.27 -12.89 -5.83
CA ALA A 231 5.08 -11.87 -6.87
C ALA A 231 4.29 -12.42 -8.08
N ARG A 232 4.67 -13.60 -8.58
CA ARG A 232 3.97 -14.27 -9.69
C ARG A 232 2.53 -14.64 -9.34
N ASN A 233 2.29 -15.14 -8.13
CA ASN A 233 0.95 -15.54 -7.71
C ASN A 233 0.03 -14.34 -7.49
N VAL A 234 0.55 -13.26 -6.89
CA VAL A 234 -0.17 -11.98 -6.75
C VAL A 234 -0.48 -11.39 -8.13
N TYR A 235 0.49 -11.41 -9.05
CA TYR A 235 0.27 -10.97 -10.44
C TYR A 235 -0.81 -11.82 -11.12
N LYS A 236 -0.75 -13.15 -11.00
CA LYS A 236 -1.75 -14.07 -11.56
C LYS A 236 -3.16 -13.75 -11.05
N LEU A 237 -3.32 -13.56 -9.73
CA LEU A 237 -4.62 -13.23 -9.13
C LEU A 237 -5.12 -11.84 -9.54
N THR A 238 -4.27 -10.82 -9.46
CA THR A 238 -4.67 -9.44 -9.77
C THR A 238 -4.98 -9.28 -11.26
N ASN A 239 -4.23 -9.93 -12.15
CA ASN A 239 -4.55 -9.98 -13.59
C ASN A 239 -5.87 -10.72 -13.86
N PHE A 240 -6.15 -11.81 -13.13
CA PHE A 240 -7.46 -12.47 -13.20
C PHE A 240 -8.58 -11.52 -12.77
N LEU A 241 -8.49 -10.87 -11.60
CA LEU A 241 -9.50 -9.93 -11.12
C LEU A 241 -9.71 -8.76 -12.09
N GLN A 242 -8.61 -8.22 -12.63
CA GLN A 242 -8.61 -7.20 -13.67
C GLN A 242 -9.37 -7.66 -14.92
N SER A 243 -9.13 -8.88 -15.40
CA SER A 243 -9.84 -9.47 -16.55
C SER A 243 -11.35 -9.65 -16.30
N GLN A 244 -11.74 -9.85 -15.05
CA GLN A 244 -13.15 -9.97 -14.62
C GLN A 244 -13.79 -8.60 -14.34
N ASN A 245 -13.07 -7.51 -14.56
CA ASN A 245 -13.48 -6.15 -14.23
C ASN A 245 -13.80 -5.97 -12.72
N GLU A 246 -13.11 -6.70 -11.85
CA GLU A 246 -13.32 -6.70 -10.40
C GLU A 246 -12.41 -5.68 -9.71
N ALA A 247 -13.02 -4.80 -8.91
CA ALA A 247 -12.29 -3.86 -8.08
C ALA A 247 -11.54 -4.60 -6.97
N HIS A 248 -10.30 -4.21 -6.75
CA HIS A 248 -9.43 -4.87 -5.78
C HIS A 248 -8.38 -3.94 -5.15
N ASN A 249 -7.88 -4.36 -4.00
CA ASN A 249 -6.79 -3.73 -3.26
C ASN A 249 -5.74 -4.78 -2.90
N VAL A 250 -4.49 -4.32 -2.78
CA VAL A 250 -3.36 -5.16 -2.37
C VAL A 250 -2.59 -4.47 -1.27
N THR A 251 -2.18 -5.20 -0.24
CA THR A 251 -1.26 -4.70 0.80
C THR A 251 -0.16 -5.72 1.04
N MET A 252 1.09 -5.24 1.03
CA MET A 252 2.30 -6.01 1.26
C MET A 252 2.89 -5.61 2.62
N THR A 253 3.26 -6.62 3.41
CA THR A 253 3.74 -6.44 4.77
C THR A 253 4.80 -7.47 5.13
N ARG A 254 5.74 -7.09 5.99
CA ARG A 254 6.53 -8.05 6.75
C ARG A 254 5.65 -8.69 7.83
N SER A 255 5.92 -9.94 8.18
CA SER A 255 5.24 -10.66 9.25
C SER A 255 6.19 -11.65 9.92
N LYS A 256 5.80 -12.15 11.11
CA LYS A 256 6.44 -13.31 11.76
C LYS A 256 5.62 -14.57 11.52
N LEU A 257 6.27 -15.74 11.68
CA LEU A 257 5.54 -17.03 11.76
C LEU A 257 4.74 -17.14 13.05
N ASN A 258 5.37 -16.89 14.18
CA ASN A 258 4.74 -16.92 15.49
C ASN A 258 5.34 -15.80 16.34
N GLU A 259 4.67 -15.39 17.41
CA GLU A 259 5.22 -14.42 18.36
C GLU A 259 6.54 -14.90 19.00
N SER A 260 6.70 -16.23 19.13
CA SER A 260 7.88 -16.89 19.69
C SER A 260 9.08 -16.96 18.74
N ASP A 261 8.86 -16.92 17.42
CA ASP A 261 9.94 -16.98 16.42
C ASP A 261 10.44 -15.57 16.10
N ARG A 262 11.47 -15.13 16.83
CA ARG A 262 12.09 -13.82 16.61
C ARG A 262 12.94 -13.77 15.34
N ASP A 263 13.37 -14.92 14.83
CA ASP A 263 14.40 -15.01 13.78
C ASP A 263 13.84 -15.27 12.38
N LEU A 264 12.59 -15.76 12.25
CA LEU A 264 11.99 -16.07 10.95
C LEU A 264 11.15 -14.90 10.43
N LEU A 265 11.69 -14.21 9.42
CA LEU A 265 11.02 -13.13 8.70
C LEU A 265 10.22 -13.68 7.53
N TYR A 266 8.95 -13.27 7.44
CA TYR A 266 8.08 -13.57 6.32
C TYR A 266 7.63 -12.29 5.64
N VAL A 267 7.27 -12.42 4.37
CA VAL A 267 6.48 -11.43 3.67
C VAL A 267 5.09 -12.01 3.45
N ARG A 268 4.08 -11.14 3.58
CA ARG A 268 2.72 -11.46 3.21
C ARG A 268 2.15 -10.40 2.30
N VAL A 269 1.40 -10.87 1.31
CA VAL A 269 0.62 -10.02 0.41
C VAL A 269 -0.84 -10.42 0.50
N TYR A 270 -1.67 -9.45 0.87
CA TYR A 270 -3.11 -9.58 0.92
C TYR A 270 -3.73 -9.00 -0.34
N VAL A 271 -4.73 -9.69 -0.89
CA VAL A 271 -5.50 -9.25 -2.05
C VAL A 271 -6.98 -9.32 -1.70
N TRP A 272 -7.64 -8.17 -1.64
CA TRP A 272 -9.08 -8.07 -1.42
C TRP A 272 -9.76 -7.75 -2.72
N VAL A 273 -10.69 -8.61 -3.14
CA VAL A 273 -11.72 -8.24 -4.11
C VAL A 273 -12.85 -7.54 -3.36
N ARG A 274 -13.39 -6.46 -3.93
CA ARG A 274 -14.35 -5.58 -3.24
C ARG A 274 -15.43 -5.06 -4.17
N LYS A 275 -16.52 -4.55 -3.59
CA LYS A 275 -17.52 -3.80 -4.34
C LYS A 275 -16.85 -2.58 -4.98
N PRO A 276 -17.12 -2.30 -6.27
CA PRO A 276 -16.50 -1.17 -6.96
C PRO A 276 -17.09 0.15 -6.45
N ASN A 277 -16.21 1.14 -6.25
CA ASN A 277 -16.59 2.53 -6.04
C ASN A 277 -16.56 3.24 -7.40
N LYS A 278 -17.73 3.46 -8.01
CA LYS A 278 -17.86 3.98 -9.38
C LYS A 278 -18.31 5.44 -9.41
N GLY A 279 -17.88 6.16 -10.44
CA GLY A 279 -18.26 7.55 -10.68
C GLY A 279 -17.64 8.53 -9.69
N ALA A 280 -18.35 9.61 -9.40
CA ALA A 280 -17.97 10.52 -8.32
C ALA A 280 -18.00 9.75 -7.00
N LYS A 281 -16.87 9.75 -6.27
CA LYS A 281 -16.82 9.17 -4.92
C LYS A 281 -17.93 9.85 -4.11
N GLU A 282 -18.96 9.07 -3.74
CA GLU A 282 -20.12 9.60 -3.03
C GLU A 282 -19.68 10.31 -1.75
N THR A 283 -20.48 11.28 -1.33
CA THR A 283 -20.33 12.06 -0.10
C THR A 283 -20.53 11.25 1.18
N SER A 284 -20.53 9.91 1.12
CA SER A 284 -20.31 9.12 2.32
C SER A 284 -18.87 9.41 2.76
N ASP A 285 -18.69 10.12 3.88
CA ASP A 285 -17.39 10.70 4.26
C ASP A 285 -16.30 9.66 4.59
N PHE A 286 -16.53 8.39 4.28
CA PHE A 286 -15.63 7.28 4.50
C PHE A 286 -15.61 6.32 3.30
N ASN A 287 -14.47 6.27 2.59
CA ASN A 287 -14.27 5.47 1.38
C ASN A 287 -13.07 4.53 1.57
N PRO A 288 -13.27 3.30 2.11
CA PRO A 288 -12.18 2.38 2.38
C PRO A 288 -11.32 2.08 1.15
N ALA A 289 -10.01 2.13 1.34
CA ALA A 289 -8.98 1.70 0.40
C ALA A 289 -8.15 0.57 1.04
N ALA A 290 -6.99 0.26 0.45
CA ALA A 290 -6.12 -0.83 0.92
C ALA A 290 -5.71 -0.73 2.40
N LEU A 291 -5.56 0.50 2.92
CA LEU A 291 -5.14 0.76 4.30
C LEU A 291 -6.28 0.48 5.29
N GLU A 292 -7.50 0.94 4.98
CA GLU A 292 -8.69 0.66 5.78
C GLU A 292 -9.03 -0.84 5.79
N LEU A 293 -8.86 -1.53 4.65
CA LEU A 293 -9.01 -2.98 4.58
C LEU A 293 -7.98 -3.71 5.47
N PHE A 294 -6.84 -3.09 5.74
CA PHE A 294 -5.80 -3.60 6.62
C PHE A 294 -5.99 -3.22 8.10
N GLY A 295 -7.01 -2.41 8.43
CA GLY A 295 -7.35 -2.07 9.82
C GLY A 295 -6.94 -0.67 10.25
N TYR A 296 -6.45 0.17 9.33
CA TYR A 296 -6.06 1.55 9.60
C TYR A 296 -7.02 2.52 8.89
N PHE A 297 -7.80 3.23 9.70
CA PHE A 297 -8.96 3.98 9.26
C PHE A 297 -8.70 5.48 9.24
N THR A 298 -8.76 6.07 8.04
CA THR A 298 -8.57 7.52 7.88
C THR A 298 -9.91 8.25 7.77
N PHE A 299 -10.15 9.18 8.68
CA PHE A 299 -11.35 10.02 8.71
C PHE A 299 -11.03 11.47 8.35
N LYS A 300 -11.98 12.11 7.68
CA LYS A 300 -11.91 13.54 7.30
C LYS A 300 -12.98 14.38 7.99
N ASN A 301 -13.97 13.71 8.57
CA ASN A 301 -15.10 14.30 9.26
C ASN A 301 -15.02 13.90 10.75
N GLU A 302 -15.12 14.88 11.64
CA GLU A 302 -14.96 14.68 13.08
C GLU A 302 -16.10 13.86 13.69
N ASP A 303 -17.35 14.04 13.23
CA ASP A 303 -18.50 13.29 13.74
C ASP A 303 -18.40 11.81 13.37
N HIS A 304 -17.99 11.49 12.14
CA HIS A 304 -17.74 10.11 11.75
C HIS A 304 -16.57 9.50 12.51
N TYR A 305 -15.49 10.25 12.70
CA TYR A 305 -14.36 9.80 13.53
C TYR A 305 -14.80 9.48 14.95
N LYS A 306 -15.60 10.33 15.60
CA LYS A 306 -16.06 10.12 16.98
C LYS A 306 -16.98 8.90 17.09
N ASN A 307 -17.90 8.73 16.14
CA ASN A 307 -18.94 7.72 16.20
C ASN A 307 -18.52 6.34 15.62
N ALA A 308 -17.41 6.25 14.90
CA ALA A 308 -16.93 4.98 14.38
C ALA A 308 -16.28 4.12 15.48
N ASP A 309 -16.99 3.06 15.90
CA ASP A 309 -16.48 2.00 16.75
C ASP A 309 -16.04 0.76 15.93
N GLU A 310 -15.50 -0.25 16.61
CA GLU A 310 -14.94 -1.41 15.92
C GLU A 310 -16.04 -2.25 15.24
N GLU A 311 -17.24 -2.33 15.82
CA GLU A 311 -18.36 -3.06 15.26
C GLU A 311 -18.84 -2.42 13.95
N TYR A 312 -19.03 -1.11 13.95
CA TYR A 312 -19.35 -0.34 12.74
C TYR A 312 -18.31 -0.57 11.64
N LEU A 313 -17.01 -0.48 11.97
CA LEU A 313 -15.94 -0.67 11.00
C LEU A 313 -15.88 -2.11 10.48
N CYS A 314 -16.11 -3.11 11.32
CA CYS A 314 -16.24 -4.50 10.89
C CYS A 314 -17.36 -4.67 9.85
N ASN A 315 -18.53 -4.06 10.10
CA ASN A 315 -19.66 -4.12 9.19
C ASN A 315 -19.36 -3.46 7.85
N VAL A 316 -18.65 -2.32 7.84
CA VAL A 316 -18.20 -1.66 6.60
C VAL A 316 -17.25 -2.56 5.80
N LEU A 317 -16.25 -3.15 6.45
CA LEU A 317 -15.29 -4.05 5.78
C LEU A 317 -15.97 -5.31 5.23
N ALA A 318 -16.88 -5.90 6.01
CA ALA A 318 -17.64 -7.07 5.63
C ALA A 318 -18.55 -6.79 4.42
N ASP A 319 -19.35 -5.71 4.47
CA ASP A 319 -20.21 -5.31 3.35
C ASP A 319 -19.41 -5.11 2.06
N LEU A 320 -18.21 -4.52 2.20
CA LEU A 320 -17.37 -4.21 1.07
C LEU A 320 -16.76 -5.45 0.38
N THR A 321 -16.47 -6.51 1.13
CA THR A 321 -15.62 -7.62 0.65
C THR A 321 -16.30 -8.99 0.63
N HIS A 322 -17.32 -9.24 1.45
CA HIS A 322 -17.90 -10.58 1.61
C HIS A 322 -18.51 -11.15 0.32
N GLU A 323 -19.44 -10.43 -0.30
CA GLU A 323 -20.10 -10.89 -1.53
C GLU A 323 -19.10 -11.05 -2.69
N PRO A 324 -18.23 -10.05 -2.98
CA PRO A 324 -17.24 -10.19 -4.04
C PRO A 324 -16.25 -11.33 -3.81
N PHE A 325 -15.82 -11.54 -2.56
CA PHE A 325 -14.96 -12.67 -2.20
C PHE A 325 -15.65 -14.01 -2.46
N GLN A 326 -16.89 -14.18 -1.98
CA GLN A 326 -17.64 -15.42 -2.16
C GLN A 326 -17.89 -15.74 -3.64
N ARG A 327 -18.25 -14.75 -4.46
CA ARG A 327 -18.46 -14.90 -5.90
C ARG A 327 -17.20 -15.36 -6.64
N ASN A 328 -16.02 -14.94 -6.17
CA ASN A 328 -14.75 -15.22 -6.83
C ASN A 328 -13.99 -16.42 -6.24
N PHE A 329 -14.37 -16.92 -5.06
CA PHE A 329 -13.62 -17.91 -4.30
C PHE A 329 -13.29 -19.19 -5.10
N GLU A 330 -14.29 -19.85 -5.67
CA GLU A 330 -14.06 -21.10 -6.42
C GLU A 330 -13.27 -20.87 -7.72
N LYS A 331 -13.47 -19.74 -8.41
CA LYS A 331 -12.69 -19.39 -9.60
C LYS A 331 -11.21 -19.15 -9.26
N VAL A 332 -10.95 -18.45 -8.15
CA VAL A 332 -9.59 -18.22 -7.65
C VAL A 332 -8.96 -19.52 -7.19
N LYS A 333 -9.71 -20.41 -6.53
CA LYS A 333 -9.20 -21.74 -6.16
C LYS A 333 -8.78 -22.54 -7.39
N GLN A 334 -9.59 -22.57 -8.44
CA GLN A 334 -9.24 -23.21 -9.72
C GLN A 334 -8.04 -22.54 -10.41
N LEU A 335 -7.82 -21.25 -10.21
CA LEU A 335 -6.67 -20.52 -10.76
C LEU A 335 -5.33 -21.02 -10.18
N PHE A 336 -5.32 -21.62 -8.99
CA PHE A 336 -4.11 -22.07 -8.29
C PHE A 336 -4.02 -23.59 -8.08
N GLN A 337 -4.94 -24.34 -8.69
CA GLN A 337 -4.80 -25.78 -8.91
C GLN A 337 -4.03 -26.02 -10.20
#